data_AF-G7JYI4-F1
#
_entry.id   AF-G7JYI4-F1
#
_cell.length_a   1.000
_cell.length_b   1.000
_cell.length_c   1.000
_cell.angle_alpha   90.00
_cell.angle_beta   90.00
_cell.angle_gamma   90.00
#
_symmetry.space_group_name_H-M   'P 1'
#
loop_
_entity.id
_entity.type
_entity.pdbx_description
1 polymer ?
#
loop_
_entity_poly.entity_id
_entity_poly.type
_entity_poly.pdbx_seq_one_letter_code
_entity_poly.pdbx_strand_id
1 'polypeptide(L)' 'MRLSNPQTPQGYQFWSKSNEEGYFSINNIRSGDYNLYARVLGFIGEYWNNVVLKITPG' A
#
# COMPACT_ATOMS: atom_id res chain seq x y z
N MET A 1 3.65 1.22 -5.35
CA MET A 1 2.59 0.92 -4.36
C MET A 1 3.12 1.21 -2.97
N ARG A 2 2.32 1.85 -2.11
CA ARG A 2 2.64 2.17 -0.71
C ARG A 2 1.47 1.79 0.19
N LEU A 3 1.73 1.05 1.26
CA LEU A 3 0.78 0.80 2.34
C LEU A 3 1.16 1.63 3.56
N SER A 4 0.18 2.21 4.26
CA SER A 4 0.42 2.91 5.53
C SER A 4 -0.68 2.60 6.55
N ASN A 5 -0.30 2.33 7.79
CA ASN A 5 -1.24 2.19 8.90
C ASN A 5 -1.33 3.51 9.71
N PRO A 6 -2.47 4.23 9.68
CA PRO A 6 -2.63 5.51 10.37
C PRO A 6 -2.79 5.39 11.89
N GLN A 7 -3.03 4.18 12.43
CA GLN A 7 -3.33 3.97 13.86
C GLN A 7 -2.09 3.81 14.76
N THR A 8 -0.88 3.83 14.20
CA THR A 8 0.37 3.70 14.99
C THR A 8 1.19 5.00 14.95
N PRO A 9 1.75 5.49 16.07
CA PRO A 9 2.56 6.72 16.11
C PRO A 9 3.79 6.71 15.20
N GLN A 10 4.37 5.53 14.94
CA GLN A 10 5.45 5.32 13.96
C GLN A 10 4.96 4.92 12.56
N GLY A 11 3.66 4.87 12.31
CA GLY A 11 3.02 4.63 11.00
C GLY A 11 3.75 3.60 10.15
N TYR A 12 3.53 2.30 10.38
CA TYR A 12 4.16 1.26 9.56
C TYR A 12 3.86 1.51 8.08
N GLN A 13 4.93 1.76 7.32
CA GLN A 13 4.89 1.99 5.88
C GLN A 13 5.62 0.88 5.15
N PHE A 14 5.00 0.37 4.10
CA PHE A 14 5.58 -0.61 3.20
C PHE A 14 5.50 -0.08 1.77
N TRP A 15 6.50 -0.40 0.94
CA TRP A 15 6.49 -0.09 -0.48
C TRP A 15 6.77 -1.33 -1.32
N SER A 16 6.22 -1.35 -2.52
CA SER A 16 6.60 -2.30 -3.56
C SER A 16 6.42 -1.68 -4.94
N LYS A 17 7.29 -2.04 -5.87
CA LYS A 17 7.20 -1.62 -7.26
C LYS A 17 6.28 -2.60 -7.99
N SER A 18 5.29 -2.07 -8.71
CA SER A 18 4.47 -2.90 -9.58
C SER A 18 5.29 -3.39 -10.78
N ASN A 19 4.96 -4.57 -11.30
CA ASN A 19 5.48 -5.03 -12.59
C ASN A 19 4.88 -4.22 -13.75
N GLU A 20 5.29 -4.54 -14.98
CA GLU A 20 4.85 -3.84 -16.20
C GLU A 20 3.34 -3.93 -16.46
N GLU A 21 2.69 -4.95 -15.89
CA GLU A 21 1.24 -5.19 -15.98
C GLU A 21 0.46 -4.54 -14.81
N GLY A 22 1.14 -3.89 -13.86
CA GLY A 22 0.53 -3.23 -12.70
C GLY A 22 0.36 -4.11 -11.45
N TYR A 23 0.71 -5.40 -11.50
CA TYR A 23 0.68 -6.31 -10.36
C TYR A 23 1.77 -5.97 -9.34
N PHE A 24 1.44 -6.07 -8.06
CA PHE A 24 2.36 -5.83 -6.94
C PHE A 24 2.13 -6.85 -5.84
N SER A 25 3.19 -7.14 -5.09
CA SER A 25 3.14 -7.98 -3.89
C SER A 25 3.90 -7.29 -2.77
N ILE A 26 3.33 -7.29 -1.56
CA ILE A 26 3.99 -6.83 -0.34
C ILE A 26 3.79 -7.95 0.69
N ASN A 27 4.89 -8.57 1.08
CA ASN A 27 4.88 -9.73 1.98
C ASN A 27 5.22 -9.31 3.41
N ASN A 28 4.87 -10.18 4.36
CA ASN A 28 5.26 -10.05 5.78
C ASN A 28 4.69 -8.78 6.46
N ILE A 29 3.47 -8.38 6.06
CA ILE A 29 2.75 -7.27 6.70
C ILE A 29 2.06 -7.79 7.96
N ARG A 30 2.12 -7.01 9.04
CA ARG A 30 1.38 -7.30 10.26
C ARG A 30 -0.13 -7.13 10.01
N SER A 31 -0.93 -7.85 10.78
CA SER A 31 -2.39 -7.66 10.77
C SER A 31 -2.76 -6.25 11.20
N GLY A 32 -3.74 -5.65 10.53
CA GLY A 32 -4.22 -4.30 10.80
C GLY A 32 -4.93 -3.68 9.60
N ASP A 33 -5.40 -2.45 9.79
CA ASP A 33 -6.03 -1.65 8.74
C ASP A 33 -5.00 -0.74 8.07
N TYR A 34 -4.88 -0.86 6.75
CA TYR A 34 -3.89 -0.14 5.95
C TYR A 34 -4.55 0.63 4.82
N ASN A 35 -4.04 1.83 4.54
CA ASN A 35 -4.38 2.60 3.36
C ASN A 35 -3.42 2.27 2.22
N LEU A 36 -3.96 1.98 1.02
CA LEU A 36 -3.18 1.70 -0.19
C LEU A 36 -3.04 2.96 -1.05
N TYR A 37 -1.80 3.33 -1.38
CA TYR A 37 -1.45 4.43 -2.27
C TYR A 37 -0.70 3.92 -3.49
N ALA A 38 -1.11 4.34 -4.69
CA ALA A 38 -0.42 4.03 -5.93
C ALA A 38 0.12 5.32 -6.57
N ARG A 39 1.42 5.33 -6.86
CA ARG A 39 2.05 6.40 -7.64
C ARG A 39 2.70 5.77 -8.86
N VAL A 40 2.34 6.25 -10.04
CA VAL A 40 2.93 5.83 -11.32
C VAL A 40 3.97 6.87 -11.70
N LEU A 41 5.22 6.45 -11.92
CA LEU A 41 6.27 7.35 -12.40
C LEU A 41 6.11 7.52 -13.92
N GLY A 42 5.93 8.76 -14.38
CA GLY A 42 5.76 9.08 -15.82
C GLY A 42 4.32 9.41 -16.23
N PHE A 43 3.33 9.17 -15.38
CA PHE A 43 1.98 9.73 -15.52
C PHE A 43 1.82 10.90 -14.54
N ILE A 44 1.37 12.06 -15.03
CA ILE A 44 1.01 13.19 -14.18
C ILE A 44 -0.34 12.87 -13.54
N GLY A 45 -0.29 12.20 -12.39
CA GLY A 45 -1.47 11.85 -11.61
C GLY A 45 -1.11 10.88 -10.51
N GLU A 46 -1.31 11.26 -9.26
CA GLU A 46 -1.29 10.30 -8.16
C GLU A 46 -2.64 9.59 -8.15
N TYR A 47 -2.65 8.28 -8.38
CA TYR A 47 -3.88 7.51 -8.34
C TYR A 47 -4.15 7.15 -6.88
N TRP A 48 -5.06 7.89 -6.25
CA TRP A 48 -5.47 7.63 -4.88
C TRP A 48 -6.71 6.74 -4.91
N ASN A 49 -6.57 5.54 -4.36
CA ASN A 49 -7.72 4.71 -4.08
C ASN A 49 -7.92 4.75 -2.56
N ASN A 50 -9.04 5.31 -2.10
CA ASN A 50 -9.38 5.39 -0.68
C ASN A 50 -9.85 4.02 -0.14
N VAL A 51 -9.10 2.96 -0.48
CA VAL A 51 -9.40 1.60 -0.06
C VAL A 51 -8.65 1.35 1.25
N VAL A 52 -9.41 1.07 2.29
CA VAL A 52 -8.89 0.53 3.54
C VAL A 52 -8.81 -1.00 3.38
N LEU A 53 -7.59 -1.52 3.45
CA LEU A 53 -7.32 -2.96 3.41
C LEU A 53 -7.21 -3.48 4.83
N LYS A 54 -8.08 -4.42 5.18
CA LYS A 54 -8.00 -5.16 6.44
C LYS A 54 -7.17 -6.42 6.25
N ILE A 55 -5.98 -6.45 6.82
CA ILE A 55 -5.10 -7.62 6.79
C ILE A 55 -5.33 -8.44 8.06
N THR A 56 -5.74 -9.69 7.90
CA THR A 56 -5.92 -10.65 9.00
C THR A 56 -4.74 -11.62 9.09
N PRO A 57 -4.38 -12.10 10.30
CA PRO A 57 -3.45 -13.22 10.43
C PRO A 57 -3.95 -14.45 9.67
N GLY A 58 -3.03 -15.19 9.05
CA GLY A 58 -3.30 -16.46 8.36
C GLY A 58 -2.71 -17.62 9.13
#